data_AF-A0A815RRL4-F1
#
_entry.id   AF-A0A815RRL4-F1
#
_cell.length_a   1.000
_cell.length_b   1.000
_cell.length_c   1.000
_cell.angle_alpha   90.00
_cell.angle_beta   90.00
_cell.angle_gamma   90.00
#
_symmetry.space_group_name_H-M   'P 1'
#
loop_
_entity.id
_entity.type
_entity.pdbx_description
1 polymer ?
#
loop_
_entity_poly.entity_id
_entity_poly.type
_entity_poly.pdbx_seq_one_letter_code
_entity_poly.pdbx_strand_id
1 'polypeptide(L)'
;MDQTDTNSQTGGAADNPSRQGSRINSVRSGRSKAASLREGTSLGSRKSSGHAAPSPKPHNATNGDGRTSVVEHSKPPTPTVPVVDENADETANQEGDGVYVKSETEFILEYIHKLVTLPGLEDEMWTEDVHAQVRDYLYDPDNRIMCFYIDRVLGLCVEFGVPTNAFTHLVYFIKNTAVRVANKEQFIHDVQYGNFGGKHFSSLLRLMSGLYAPLFFGNKMWPDSIKNDFASQLHRFLATLTDIRWRMEGVTKLYIPKEGLDIPAEQAAKDKELVQRLESSMVHWCRQLKEVSSSQDASIVDENSGPLEEIEFWKARTQDLLNISRQLDQDSVNHITHILQIAKSSYLPQFLKLAEQLQTNTKKADNNLTFLMALKDPCHELADAKPHEMPRLLPKIVSLIRVIWVNSEFYNKPDILTGLFRKLSNEVIRRCTAAIDLDKIFDGYIVSSQKTLNECIECCQQWQEIYNNV
;
A
#
# COMPACT_ATOMS: atom_id res chain seq x y z
N MET A 1 -0.37 -65.04 56.83
CA MET A 1 -0.29 -64.72 55.39
C MET A 1 0.09 -63.25 55.29
N ASP A 2 1.31 -62.83 55.65
CA ASP A 2 2.66 -63.24 55.16
C ASP A 2 2.96 -62.62 53.79
N GLN A 3 4.14 -62.04 53.50
CA GLN A 3 5.36 -61.64 54.26
C GLN A 3 5.96 -60.46 53.45
N THR A 4 6.46 -59.32 53.96
CA THR A 4 7.56 -59.00 54.92
C THR A 4 8.97 -59.48 54.51
N ASP A 5 9.85 -58.49 54.28
CA ASP A 5 11.33 -58.49 54.36
C ASP A 5 12.11 -59.42 53.39
N THR A 6 13.28 -59.08 52.86
CA THR A 6 14.49 -58.41 53.43
C THR A 6 15.21 -57.53 52.37
N ASN A 7 15.98 -56.48 52.70
CA ASN A 7 17.29 -56.39 53.40
C ASN A 7 18.42 -57.15 52.64
N SER A 8 19.67 -56.67 52.48
CA SER A 8 20.44 -55.74 53.32
C SER A 8 21.71 -55.14 52.63
N GLN A 9 22.31 -54.11 53.26
CA GLN A 9 23.78 -53.79 53.29
C GLN A 9 24.47 -53.28 51.98
N THR A 10 25.55 -52.45 52.00
CA THR A 10 26.29 -51.76 53.10
C THR A 10 27.10 -50.55 52.60
N GLY A 11 27.11 -49.43 53.34
CA GLY A 11 28.21 -48.46 53.58
C GLY A 11 28.88 -47.68 52.42
N GLY A 12 29.32 -46.42 52.58
CA GLY A 12 29.15 -45.45 53.68
C GLY A 12 30.28 -44.40 53.78
N ALA A 13 29.95 -43.16 54.20
CA ALA A 13 30.84 -42.06 54.68
C ALA A 13 31.91 -41.47 53.70
N ALA A 14 32.30 -40.19 53.73
CA ALA A 14 31.73 -38.98 54.36
C ALA A 14 32.32 -37.67 53.73
N ASP A 15 31.65 -36.54 54.01
CA ASP A 15 32.07 -35.11 54.01
C ASP A 15 33.27 -34.53 53.22
N ASN A 16 32.96 -33.55 52.35
CA ASN A 16 33.31 -32.09 52.41
C ASN A 16 34.73 -31.58 52.82
N PRO A 17 35.12 -30.31 52.52
CA PRO A 17 34.77 -29.42 51.39
C PRO A 17 36.00 -28.64 50.79
N SER A 18 35.74 -27.75 49.81
CA SER A 18 36.66 -26.67 49.28
C SER A 18 37.74 -27.12 48.27
N ARG A 19 38.22 -26.31 47.29
CA ARG A 19 38.28 -24.83 47.19
C ARG A 19 38.49 -24.34 45.74
N GLN A 20 37.97 -23.15 45.41
CA GLN A 20 38.43 -22.16 44.39
C GLN A 20 38.79 -22.57 42.93
N GLY A 21 38.20 -21.88 41.94
CA GLY A 21 38.53 -22.04 40.52
C GLY A 21 37.95 -20.96 39.58
N SER A 22 38.06 -19.68 39.94
CA SER A 22 37.43 -18.58 39.18
C SER A 22 37.99 -18.38 37.77
N ARG A 23 37.13 -18.32 36.75
CA ARG A 23 37.42 -17.62 35.49
C ARG A 23 36.27 -16.72 35.05
N ILE A 24 36.60 -15.44 34.93
CA ILE A 24 35.78 -14.38 34.33
C ILE A 24 35.73 -14.61 32.82
N ASN A 25 34.59 -14.34 32.19
CA ASN A 25 34.52 -14.06 30.75
C ASN A 25 33.74 -12.76 30.53
N SER A 26 34.24 -11.87 29.68
CA SER A 26 33.78 -10.48 29.62
C SER A 26 32.63 -10.26 28.65
N VAL A 27 31.61 -9.53 29.10
CA VAL A 27 30.65 -8.89 28.20
C VAL A 27 31.40 -7.85 27.36
N ARG A 28 31.31 -7.93 26.02
CA ARG A 28 31.90 -6.93 25.12
C ARG A 28 30.82 -6.26 24.27
N SER A 29 30.72 -4.95 24.42
CA SER A 29 29.76 -4.08 23.72
C SER A 29 29.74 -4.31 22.21
N GLY A 30 28.54 -4.60 21.68
CA GLY A 30 28.21 -4.40 20.27
C GLY A 30 27.83 -2.94 20.04
N ARG A 31 28.54 -2.25 19.13
CA ARG A 31 28.35 -0.81 18.86
C ARG A 31 27.81 -0.62 17.46
N SER A 32 26.63 -0.01 17.33
CA SER A 32 25.93 0.18 16.06
C SER A 32 26.77 0.95 15.02
N LYS A 33 26.74 0.48 13.77
CA LYS A 33 27.04 1.28 12.57
C LYS A 33 26.10 0.87 11.44
N ALA A 34 25.59 1.85 10.71
CA ALA A 34 24.75 1.64 9.54
C ALA A 34 25.57 1.55 8.25
N ALA A 35 25.09 0.75 7.30
CA ALA A 35 25.40 0.80 5.87
C ALA A 35 24.14 0.30 5.16
N SER A 36 23.42 1.14 4.42
CA SER A 36 23.74 1.48 3.01
C SER A 36 23.61 0.25 2.10
N LEU A 37 22.37 -0.06 1.70
CA LEU A 37 22.08 -0.96 0.60
C LEU A 37 22.39 -0.25 -0.72
N ARG A 38 23.31 -0.82 -1.50
CA ARG A 38 23.46 -0.52 -2.93
C ARG A 38 23.02 -1.73 -3.74
N GLU A 39 22.36 -1.46 -4.85
CA GLU A 39 21.94 -2.48 -5.81
C GLU A 39 23.15 -3.17 -6.47
N GLY A 40 22.97 -4.45 -6.82
CA GLY A 40 24.05 -5.29 -7.32
C GLY A 40 23.53 -6.48 -8.13
N THR A 41 23.06 -6.21 -9.35
CA THR A 41 22.72 -7.27 -10.31
C THR A 41 23.91 -8.16 -10.61
N SER A 42 23.75 -9.49 -10.57
CA SER A 42 24.74 -10.42 -11.13
C SER A 42 24.05 -11.49 -11.98
N LEU A 43 24.57 -11.68 -13.20
CA LEU A 43 24.13 -12.73 -14.11
C LEU A 43 25.02 -13.97 -13.94
N GLY A 44 24.41 -15.11 -13.62
CA GLY A 44 25.06 -16.42 -13.74
C GLY A 44 25.18 -16.84 -15.21
N SER A 45 26.28 -17.51 -15.59
CA SER A 45 26.52 -17.95 -16.98
C SER A 45 27.49 -19.14 -17.06
N ARG A 46 27.52 -19.81 -18.23
CA ARG A 46 28.21 -21.08 -18.61
C ARG A 46 27.45 -22.34 -18.18
N LYS A 47 27.39 -23.43 -18.96
CA LYS A 47 27.88 -23.80 -20.34
C LYS A 47 27.03 -25.03 -20.79
N SER A 48 26.88 -25.41 -22.07
CA SER A 48 27.27 -24.87 -23.39
C SER A 48 26.03 -24.93 -24.34
N SER A 49 25.94 -25.31 -25.64
CA SER A 49 26.81 -25.72 -26.78
C SER A 49 25.89 -25.75 -28.05
N GLY A 50 26.34 -25.75 -29.32
CA GLY A 50 27.68 -25.66 -29.89
C GLY A 50 27.82 -26.36 -31.27
N HIS A 51 27.49 -25.70 -32.39
CA HIS A 51 27.90 -26.10 -33.76
C HIS A 51 27.80 -24.97 -34.82
N ALA A 52 28.80 -24.93 -35.72
CA ALA A 52 28.86 -24.42 -37.11
C ALA A 52 28.03 -23.19 -37.62
N ALA A 53 28.74 -22.07 -37.87
CA ALA A 53 29.06 -21.44 -39.19
C ALA A 53 28.02 -21.28 -40.34
N PRO A 54 28.25 -20.37 -41.33
CA PRO A 54 28.94 -19.06 -41.32
C PRO A 54 28.15 -17.92 -42.04
N SER A 55 28.67 -16.69 -42.02
CA SER A 55 28.09 -15.51 -42.69
C SER A 55 28.83 -15.11 -43.99
N PRO A 56 28.14 -14.61 -45.04
CA PRO A 56 28.77 -13.94 -46.19
C PRO A 56 28.97 -12.43 -45.95
N LYS A 57 29.80 -11.80 -46.79
CA LYS A 57 30.14 -10.35 -46.78
C LYS A 57 29.51 -9.62 -48.00
N PRO A 58 29.48 -8.26 -48.02
CA PRO A 58 28.69 -7.50 -48.99
C PRO A 58 29.32 -7.40 -50.39
N HIS A 59 28.48 -7.13 -51.38
CA HIS A 59 28.89 -6.77 -52.75
C HIS A 59 29.06 -5.25 -52.93
N ASN A 60 29.85 -4.88 -53.93
CA ASN A 60 30.15 -3.50 -54.31
C ASN A 60 30.18 -3.39 -55.85
N ALA A 61 29.64 -2.30 -56.42
CA ALA A 61 29.67 -1.98 -57.86
C ALA A 61 29.50 -0.46 -58.02
N THR A 62 30.53 0.33 -58.31
CA THR A 62 31.17 0.57 -59.63
C THR A 62 30.26 1.17 -60.71
N ASN A 63 30.50 2.46 -61.00
CA ASN A 63 30.64 3.01 -62.35
C ASN A 63 31.51 4.28 -62.27
N GLY A 64 32.09 4.71 -63.40
CA GLY A 64 33.05 5.81 -63.45
C GLY A 64 33.14 6.49 -64.82
N ASP A 65 34.13 7.38 -64.94
CA ASP A 65 34.44 8.27 -66.07
C ASP A 65 33.37 9.32 -66.48
N GLY A 66 33.71 10.58 -66.80
CA GLY A 66 35.01 11.26 -66.59
C GLY A 66 35.30 12.38 -67.60
N ARG A 67 35.34 13.65 -67.17
CA ARG A 67 36.16 14.71 -67.80
C ARG A 67 36.33 15.98 -66.94
N THR A 68 37.30 16.80 -67.32
CA THR A 68 37.95 17.85 -66.51
C THR A 68 37.61 19.28 -66.93
N SER A 69 37.51 20.20 -65.98
CA SER A 69 38.08 21.55 -66.06
C SER A 69 38.18 22.20 -64.67
N VAL A 70 39.09 23.18 -64.51
CA VAL A 70 39.35 23.88 -63.24
C VAL A 70 39.12 25.38 -63.43
N VAL A 71 38.31 25.99 -62.57
CA VAL A 71 38.32 27.43 -62.29
C VAL A 71 37.95 27.63 -60.81
N GLU A 72 38.78 28.33 -60.04
CA GLU A 72 38.40 28.85 -58.72
C GLU A 72 37.40 30.02 -58.89
N HIS A 73 36.50 30.27 -57.93
CA HIS A 73 35.99 31.63 -57.64
C HIS A 73 35.39 31.70 -56.22
N SER A 74 35.46 32.89 -55.62
CA SER A 74 35.33 33.10 -54.16
C SER A 74 33.93 33.51 -53.68
N LYS A 75 33.71 33.45 -52.36
CA LYS A 75 32.49 33.94 -51.66
C LYS A 75 32.18 35.42 -51.96
N PRO A 76 30.90 35.77 -52.19
CA PRO A 76 30.34 37.09 -51.92
C PRO A 76 29.85 37.25 -50.46
N PRO A 77 29.53 38.47 -49.97
CA PRO A 77 29.53 38.76 -48.53
C PRO A 77 28.18 39.18 -47.90
N THR A 78 28.19 39.35 -46.58
CA THR A 78 27.17 40.00 -45.75
C THR A 78 27.08 41.51 -46.02
N PRO A 79 25.88 42.14 -46.03
CA PRO A 79 25.73 43.59 -45.93
C PRO A 79 25.80 44.11 -44.48
N THR A 80 26.37 45.29 -44.28
CA THR A 80 26.49 45.98 -42.99
C THR A 80 25.34 46.95 -42.70
N VAL A 81 25.13 47.28 -41.42
CA VAL A 81 24.25 48.37 -40.95
C VAL A 81 25.11 49.63 -40.69
N PRO A 82 24.70 50.83 -41.15
CA PRO A 82 25.31 52.11 -40.77
C PRO A 82 24.68 52.69 -39.48
N VAL A 83 25.38 53.60 -38.82
CA VAL A 83 25.08 54.19 -37.48
C VAL A 83 25.29 55.72 -37.54
N VAL A 84 25.02 56.48 -36.46
CA VAL A 84 25.39 57.90 -36.19
C VAL A 84 24.35 58.93 -36.73
N ASP A 85 23.79 59.89 -35.97
CA ASP A 85 23.89 60.24 -34.53
C ASP A 85 22.71 61.09 -33.96
N GLU A 86 22.82 61.46 -32.66
CA GLU A 86 22.38 62.69 -31.95
C GLU A 86 20.87 63.04 -31.72
N ASN A 87 20.44 62.82 -30.46
CA ASN A 87 19.89 63.77 -29.45
C ASN A 87 18.79 64.84 -29.76
N ALA A 88 18.08 65.18 -28.65
CA ALA A 88 17.06 66.23 -28.45
C ALA A 88 15.64 65.92 -29.00
N ASP A 89 14.53 66.37 -28.38
CA ASP A 89 14.36 67.19 -27.16
C ASP A 89 13.09 66.79 -26.36
N GLU A 90 12.83 67.48 -25.25
CA GLU A 90 11.63 67.33 -24.40
C GLU A 90 10.29 67.56 -25.15
N THR A 91 9.19 66.91 -24.71
CA THR A 91 8.03 67.61 -24.08
C THR A 91 6.79 66.72 -23.81
N ALA A 92 6.04 67.15 -22.78
CA ALA A 92 4.58 67.05 -22.61
C ALA A 92 3.87 65.68 -22.52
N ASN A 93 3.33 65.42 -21.32
CA ASN A 93 2.23 64.48 -21.06
C ASN A 93 1.03 64.70 -21.99
N GLN A 94 0.37 63.60 -22.38
CA GLN A 94 -1.09 63.58 -22.52
C GLN A 94 -1.64 62.32 -21.84
N GLU A 95 -2.48 62.51 -20.83
CA GLU A 95 -3.23 61.44 -20.19
C GLU A 95 -4.38 61.02 -21.11
N GLY A 96 -4.19 59.93 -21.85
CA GLY A 96 -5.24 59.28 -22.63
C GLY A 96 -5.94 58.22 -21.79
N ASP A 97 -7.26 58.27 -21.70
CA ASP A 97 -8.09 57.33 -20.94
C ASP A 97 -7.94 55.89 -21.48
N GLY A 98 -7.07 55.13 -20.81
CA GLY A 98 -6.60 53.84 -21.27
C GLY A 98 -7.58 52.73 -20.95
N VAL A 99 -8.50 52.43 -21.87
CA VAL A 99 -9.30 51.20 -21.84
C VAL A 99 -8.36 50.00 -21.81
N TYR A 100 -8.19 49.40 -20.64
CA TYR A 100 -7.24 48.33 -20.38
C TYR A 100 -7.73 47.03 -21.03
N VAL A 101 -7.40 46.84 -22.31
CA VAL A 101 -7.65 45.60 -23.04
C VAL A 101 -6.73 44.52 -22.46
N LYS A 102 -7.26 43.72 -21.55
CA LYS A 102 -6.57 42.56 -20.95
C LYS A 102 -5.95 41.69 -22.04
N SER A 103 -4.73 41.23 -21.78
CA SER A 103 -4.03 40.37 -22.73
C SER A 103 -4.68 38.98 -22.80
N GLU A 104 -4.55 38.28 -23.93
CA GLU A 104 -4.97 36.87 -24.06
C GLU A 104 -4.39 36.00 -22.92
N THR A 105 -3.11 36.19 -22.59
CA THR A 105 -2.43 35.53 -21.46
C THR A 105 -3.14 35.76 -20.12
N GLU A 106 -3.69 36.96 -19.91
CA GLU A 106 -4.37 37.36 -18.67
C GLU A 106 -5.78 36.77 -18.57
N PHE A 107 -6.48 36.62 -19.71
CA PHE A 107 -7.71 35.82 -19.78
C PHE A 107 -7.45 34.32 -19.53
N ILE A 108 -6.30 33.79 -19.96
CA ILE A 108 -5.90 32.40 -19.64
C ILE A 108 -5.54 32.27 -18.15
N LEU A 109 -4.81 33.23 -17.57
CA LEU A 109 -4.49 33.26 -16.13
C LEU A 109 -5.78 33.26 -15.28
N GLU A 110 -6.73 34.15 -15.58
CA GLU A 110 -8.05 34.16 -14.95
C GLU A 110 -8.82 32.84 -15.12
N TYR A 111 -8.64 32.14 -16.25
CA TYR A 111 -9.31 30.87 -16.50
C TYR A 111 -8.66 29.74 -15.69
N ILE A 112 -7.33 29.68 -15.63
CA ILE A 112 -6.57 28.73 -14.79
C ILE A 112 -6.91 28.93 -13.31
N HIS A 113 -6.95 30.18 -12.83
CA HIS A 113 -7.36 30.52 -11.46
C HIS A 113 -8.76 29.99 -11.11
N LYS A 114 -9.70 29.99 -12.08
CA LYS A 114 -11.06 29.43 -11.91
C LYS A 114 -11.12 27.90 -12.03
N LEU A 115 -10.09 27.26 -12.58
CA LEU A 115 -9.98 25.79 -12.69
C LEU A 115 -9.24 25.16 -11.50
N VAL A 116 -8.28 25.86 -10.90
CA VAL A 116 -7.49 25.39 -9.75
C VAL A 116 -8.34 25.44 -8.48
N THR A 117 -9.03 24.32 -8.23
CA THR A 117 -9.93 24.12 -7.09
C THR A 117 -9.29 23.20 -6.05
N LEU A 118 -8.48 23.77 -5.15
CA LEU A 118 -7.78 23.05 -4.08
C LEU A 118 -8.43 23.34 -2.71
N PRO A 119 -8.66 22.33 -1.85
CA PRO A 119 -9.21 22.55 -0.51
C PRO A 119 -8.23 23.31 0.38
N GLY A 120 -8.66 24.46 0.92
CA GLY A 120 -7.80 25.37 1.68
C GLY A 120 -7.03 26.38 0.83
N LEU A 121 -7.38 26.52 -0.46
CA LEU A 121 -6.90 27.63 -1.30
C LEU A 121 -7.62 28.92 -0.89
N GLU A 122 -6.84 29.96 -0.67
CA GLU A 122 -7.31 31.33 -0.42
C GLU A 122 -6.76 32.23 -1.54
N ASP A 123 -7.51 33.25 -1.97
CA ASP A 123 -7.11 34.11 -3.10
C ASP A 123 -5.76 34.83 -2.84
N GLU A 124 -5.43 35.09 -1.58
CA GLU A 124 -4.14 35.67 -1.15
C GLU A 124 -2.92 34.77 -1.45
N MET A 125 -3.12 33.47 -1.75
CA MET A 125 -2.04 32.56 -2.14
C MET A 125 -1.58 32.74 -3.60
N TRP A 126 -2.29 33.50 -4.43
CA TRP A 126 -1.93 33.76 -5.82
C TRP A 126 -0.91 34.92 -5.92
N THR A 127 0.33 34.61 -5.53
CA THR A 127 1.44 35.55 -5.63
C THR A 127 1.87 35.77 -7.09
N GLU A 128 2.60 36.86 -7.34
CA GLU A 128 3.11 37.15 -8.68
C GLU A 128 4.17 36.13 -9.15
N ASP A 129 4.81 35.41 -8.23
CA ASP A 129 5.67 34.25 -8.54
C ASP A 129 4.85 33.08 -9.10
N VAL A 130 3.67 32.81 -8.54
CA VAL A 130 2.72 31.82 -9.09
C VAL A 130 2.25 32.25 -10.48
N HIS A 131 1.91 33.52 -10.68
CA HIS A 131 1.57 34.03 -12.02
C HIS A 131 2.74 33.94 -13.01
N ALA A 132 3.98 34.18 -12.57
CA ALA A 132 5.17 33.99 -13.38
C ALA A 132 5.32 32.52 -13.81
N GLN A 133 5.22 31.57 -12.88
CA GLN A 133 5.29 30.14 -13.18
C GLN A 133 4.20 29.68 -14.16
N VAL A 134 2.98 30.21 -14.06
CA VAL A 134 1.91 29.92 -15.04
C VAL A 134 2.21 30.54 -16.41
N ARG A 135 2.77 31.75 -16.48
CA ARG A 135 3.20 32.37 -17.75
C ARG A 135 4.36 31.60 -18.39
N ASP A 136 5.30 31.11 -17.61
CA ASP A 136 6.42 30.26 -18.08
C ASP A 136 5.89 28.94 -18.65
N TYR A 137 4.94 28.27 -17.98
CA TYR A 137 4.26 27.11 -18.52
C TYR A 137 3.53 27.41 -19.84
N LEU A 138 2.81 28.53 -19.94
CA LEU A 138 2.09 28.89 -21.17
C LEU A 138 3.07 29.19 -22.32
N TYR A 139 4.18 29.89 -22.02
CA TYR A 139 5.16 30.33 -23.01
C TYR A 139 6.07 29.21 -23.52
N ASP A 140 6.63 28.39 -22.63
CA ASP A 140 7.65 27.38 -22.95
C ASP A 140 7.02 26.10 -23.54
N PRO A 141 7.35 25.70 -24.79
CA PRO A 141 6.84 24.47 -25.40
C PRO A 141 7.24 23.17 -24.68
N ASP A 142 8.39 23.13 -24.03
CA ASP A 142 8.95 21.94 -23.39
C ASP A 142 8.38 21.71 -21.98
N ASN A 143 7.94 22.78 -21.30
CA ASN A 143 7.14 22.70 -20.07
C ASN A 143 5.74 22.14 -20.35
N ARG A 144 5.68 20.82 -20.54
CA ARG A 144 4.46 20.08 -20.90
C ARG A 144 3.54 19.74 -19.73
N ILE A 145 4.03 19.77 -18.49
CA ILE A 145 3.25 19.45 -17.29
C ILE A 145 3.39 20.61 -16.30
N MET A 146 2.28 21.05 -15.73
CA MET A 146 2.22 21.98 -14.59
C MET A 146 1.25 21.44 -13.56
N CYS A 147 1.64 21.46 -12.30
CA CYS A 147 0.92 20.88 -11.18
C CYS A 147 0.82 21.87 -10.01
N PHE A 148 -0.40 22.13 -9.55
CA PHE A 148 -0.68 22.91 -8.35
C PHE A 148 -1.05 21.99 -7.19
N TYR A 149 -0.45 22.23 -6.02
CA TYR A 149 -0.85 21.62 -4.76
C TYR A 149 -0.65 22.60 -3.59
N ILE A 150 -1.23 22.31 -2.44
CA ILE A 150 -0.98 23.08 -1.20
C ILE A 150 -0.07 22.28 -0.28
N ASP A 151 1.07 22.86 0.06
CA ASP A 151 1.94 22.41 1.14
C ASP A 151 1.56 23.06 2.48
N ARG A 152 1.88 22.40 3.60
CA ARG A 152 1.53 22.87 4.96
C ARG A 152 2.37 24.04 5.46
N VAL A 153 3.51 24.33 4.82
CA VAL A 153 4.48 25.36 5.23
C VAL A 153 4.67 26.40 4.13
N LEU A 154 4.68 25.97 2.86
CA LEU A 154 4.94 26.83 1.70
C LEU A 154 3.67 27.42 1.06
N GLY A 155 2.47 26.96 1.43
CA GLY A 155 1.21 27.41 0.83
C GLY A 155 1.00 26.82 -0.57
N LEU A 156 0.57 27.63 -1.54
CA LEU A 156 0.34 27.19 -2.92
C LEU A 156 1.66 26.97 -3.65
N CYS A 157 1.93 25.72 -4.05
CA CYS A 157 3.10 25.33 -4.82
C CYS A 157 2.72 25.03 -6.28
N VAL A 158 3.54 25.50 -7.23
CA VAL A 158 3.51 25.08 -8.63
C VAL A 158 4.78 24.31 -8.97
N GLU A 159 4.65 23.13 -9.59
CA GLU A 159 5.78 22.34 -10.08
C GLU A 159 5.59 21.94 -11.55
N PHE A 160 6.66 22.02 -12.35
CA PHE A 160 6.67 21.59 -13.76
C PHE A 160 6.97 20.08 -13.87
N GLY A 161 6.06 19.25 -13.37
CA GLY A 161 6.21 17.80 -13.36
C GLY A 161 5.16 17.10 -12.51
N VAL A 162 5.39 15.83 -12.16
CA VAL A 162 4.66 15.16 -11.08
C VAL A 162 5.36 15.50 -9.77
N PRO A 163 4.68 16.11 -8.77
CA PRO A 163 5.36 16.58 -7.58
C PRO A 163 6.03 15.47 -6.78
N THR A 164 7.19 15.79 -6.20
CA THR A 164 7.94 14.87 -5.33
C THR A 164 7.54 14.96 -3.85
N ASN A 165 6.93 16.08 -3.45
CA ASN A 165 6.42 16.32 -2.11
C ASN A 165 5.06 15.65 -1.87
N ALA A 166 4.70 15.45 -0.59
CA ALA A 166 3.47 14.76 -0.20
C ALA A 166 2.25 15.69 -0.19
N PHE A 167 1.45 15.67 -1.27
CA PHE A 167 0.20 16.42 -1.41
C PHE A 167 -1.05 15.60 -1.07
N THR A 168 -2.15 16.27 -0.69
CA THR A 168 -3.47 15.62 -0.49
C THR A 168 -4.40 15.79 -1.69
N HIS A 169 -4.23 16.89 -2.43
CA HIS A 169 -4.99 17.29 -3.60
C HIS A 169 -4.02 17.93 -4.59
N LEU A 170 -4.24 17.65 -5.87
CA LEU A 170 -3.43 18.12 -6.99
C LEU A 170 -4.36 18.62 -8.09
N VAL A 171 -4.05 19.74 -8.73
CA VAL A 171 -4.64 20.13 -10.02
C VAL A 171 -3.53 20.13 -11.05
N TYR A 172 -3.71 19.39 -12.14
CA TYR A 172 -2.71 19.23 -13.19
C TYR A 172 -3.17 19.83 -14.52
N PHE A 173 -2.20 20.30 -15.30
CA PHE A 173 -2.35 20.80 -16.66
C PHE A 173 -1.27 20.14 -17.53
N ILE A 174 -1.67 19.43 -18.58
CA ILE A 174 -0.79 18.62 -19.44
C ILE A 174 -1.01 19.04 -20.89
N LYS A 175 0.06 19.50 -21.56
CA LYS A 175 0.04 19.81 -22.99
C LYS A 175 0.05 18.51 -23.82
N ASN A 176 -0.91 18.41 -24.73
CA ASN A 176 -1.04 17.35 -25.73
C ASN A 176 0.20 17.29 -26.66
N THR A 177 0.75 18.46 -26.98
CA THR A 177 1.88 18.68 -27.88
C THR A 177 2.90 19.63 -27.24
N ALA A 178 4.14 19.63 -27.72
CA ALA A 178 5.15 20.61 -27.28
C ALA A 178 4.91 21.94 -27.99
N VAL A 179 4.02 22.78 -27.44
CA VAL A 179 3.61 24.07 -28.03
C VAL A 179 3.53 25.17 -26.97
N ARG A 180 3.82 26.40 -27.40
CA ARG A 180 3.39 27.61 -26.68
C ARG A 180 1.87 27.71 -26.78
N VAL A 181 1.20 28.03 -25.67
CA VAL A 181 -0.24 28.30 -25.61
C VAL A 181 -0.45 29.81 -25.58
N ALA A 182 -1.03 30.37 -26.65
CA ALA A 182 -1.08 31.81 -26.88
C ALA A 182 -2.45 32.46 -26.67
N ASN A 183 -3.55 31.69 -26.78
CA ASN A 183 -4.92 32.16 -26.60
C ASN A 183 -5.79 31.08 -25.94
N LYS A 184 -7.03 31.45 -25.60
CA LYS A 184 -7.96 30.59 -24.87
C LYS A 184 -8.44 29.37 -25.67
N GLU A 185 -8.65 29.52 -26.97
CA GLU A 185 -9.08 28.44 -27.87
C GLU A 185 -8.02 27.34 -27.93
N GLN A 186 -6.76 27.75 -28.05
CA GLN A 186 -5.63 26.84 -28.01
C GLN A 186 -5.48 26.18 -26.64
N PHE A 187 -5.69 26.90 -25.53
CA PHE A 187 -5.69 26.29 -24.20
C PHE A 187 -6.73 25.16 -24.09
N ILE A 188 -7.96 25.38 -24.57
CA ILE A 188 -9.05 24.41 -24.53
C ILE A 188 -8.78 23.16 -25.40
N HIS A 189 -8.02 23.31 -26.50
CA HIS A 189 -7.69 22.22 -27.42
C HIS A 189 -6.40 21.47 -27.03
N ASP A 190 -5.35 22.19 -26.67
CA ASP A 190 -4.00 21.64 -26.48
C ASP A 190 -3.69 21.27 -25.02
N VAL A 191 -4.45 21.75 -24.03
CA VAL A 191 -4.21 21.47 -22.60
C VAL A 191 -5.30 20.57 -22.01
N GLN A 192 -4.93 19.33 -21.67
CA GLN A 192 -5.73 18.51 -20.76
C GLN A 192 -5.54 18.99 -19.33
N TYR A 193 -6.63 19.17 -18.58
CA TYR A 193 -6.57 19.52 -17.16
C TYR A 193 -7.47 18.62 -16.32
N GLY A 194 -7.17 18.53 -15.02
CA GLY A 194 -7.97 17.76 -14.09
C GLY A 194 -7.54 17.95 -12.63
N ASN A 195 -8.44 17.61 -11.71
CA ASN A 195 -8.12 17.51 -10.29
C ASN A 195 -7.95 16.06 -9.85
N PHE A 196 -7.12 15.85 -8.83
CA PHE A 196 -6.79 14.54 -8.28
C PHE A 196 -6.71 14.65 -6.76
N GLY A 197 -7.85 14.43 -6.10
CA GLY A 197 -8.00 14.51 -4.65
C GLY A 197 -8.00 13.16 -3.94
N GLY A 198 -7.49 13.16 -2.70
CA GLY A 198 -7.65 12.07 -1.74
C GLY A 198 -6.91 10.78 -2.11
N LYS A 199 -7.48 9.63 -1.71
CA LYS A 199 -6.86 8.30 -1.86
C LYS A 199 -6.66 7.95 -3.35
N HIS A 200 -5.46 8.17 -3.87
CA HIS A 200 -5.09 8.11 -5.29
C HIS A 200 -5.65 6.88 -6.04
N PHE A 201 -5.45 5.67 -5.51
CA PHE A 201 -5.96 4.43 -6.12
C PHE A 201 -7.49 4.32 -6.15
N SER A 202 -8.22 4.97 -5.22
CA SER A 202 -9.69 5.04 -5.28
C SER A 202 -10.18 5.96 -6.38
N SER A 203 -9.51 7.09 -6.58
CA SER A 203 -9.81 8.02 -7.67
C SER A 203 -9.55 7.37 -9.04
N LEU A 204 -8.41 6.68 -9.20
CA LEU A 204 -8.11 5.91 -10.41
C LEU A 204 -9.08 4.73 -10.63
N LEU A 205 -9.44 3.97 -9.58
CA LEU A 205 -10.39 2.86 -9.70
C LEU A 205 -11.79 3.35 -10.11
N ARG A 206 -12.24 4.49 -9.57
CA ARG A 206 -13.51 5.14 -9.95
C ARG A 206 -13.48 5.59 -11.41
N LEU A 207 -12.42 6.26 -11.83
CA LEU A 207 -12.21 6.72 -13.21
C LEU A 207 -12.25 5.55 -14.20
N MET A 208 -11.47 4.50 -13.95
CA MET A 208 -11.33 3.37 -14.86
C MET A 208 -12.58 2.46 -14.87
N SER A 209 -13.22 2.21 -13.72
CA SER A 209 -14.41 1.35 -13.61
C SER A 209 -15.74 2.04 -13.93
N GLY A 210 -15.75 3.38 -13.92
CA GLY A 210 -16.94 4.22 -14.07
C GLY A 210 -17.02 4.96 -15.41
N LEU A 211 -15.89 5.37 -15.99
CA LEU A 211 -15.83 6.09 -17.27
C LEU A 211 -15.24 5.19 -18.38
N TYR A 212 -13.96 4.84 -18.27
CA TYR A 212 -13.24 4.21 -19.39
C TYR A 212 -13.71 2.78 -19.70
N ALA A 213 -13.97 1.94 -18.69
CA ALA A 213 -14.43 0.58 -18.94
C ALA A 213 -15.81 0.52 -19.62
N PRO A 214 -16.86 1.24 -19.17
CA PRO A 214 -18.13 1.30 -19.92
C PRO A 214 -17.98 1.82 -21.35
N LEU A 215 -17.20 2.89 -21.57
CA LEU A 215 -16.93 3.43 -22.90
C LEU A 215 -16.23 2.42 -23.82
N PHE A 216 -15.30 1.62 -23.29
CA PHE A 216 -14.62 0.58 -24.04
C PHE A 216 -15.53 -0.61 -24.37
N PHE A 217 -16.18 -1.20 -23.37
CA PHE A 217 -17.03 -2.39 -23.57
C PHE A 217 -18.24 -2.09 -24.47
N GLY A 218 -18.81 -0.88 -24.37
CA GLY A 218 -19.88 -0.41 -25.24
C GLY A 218 -19.48 -0.11 -26.69
N ASN A 219 -18.17 -0.02 -27.00
CA ASN A 219 -17.69 0.26 -28.34
C ASN A 219 -17.91 -0.96 -29.27
N LYS A 220 -18.43 -0.69 -30.49
CA LYS A 220 -18.73 -1.68 -31.53
C LYS A 220 -17.93 -1.47 -32.83
N MET A 221 -17.03 -0.47 -32.89
CA MET A 221 -16.22 -0.18 -34.07
C MET A 221 -14.87 -0.92 -34.09
N TRP A 222 -14.51 -1.58 -32.99
CA TRP A 222 -13.24 -2.30 -32.87
C TRP A 222 -13.40 -3.75 -33.34
N PRO A 223 -12.44 -4.31 -34.12
CA PRO A 223 -12.42 -5.73 -34.44
C PRO A 223 -12.38 -6.59 -33.18
N ASP A 224 -13.12 -7.71 -33.18
CA ASP A 224 -13.31 -8.56 -32.00
C ASP A 224 -11.99 -9.02 -31.38
N SER A 225 -11.00 -9.41 -32.19
CA SER A 225 -9.67 -9.82 -31.72
C SER A 225 -8.96 -8.76 -30.88
N ILE A 226 -9.04 -7.47 -31.27
CA ILE A 226 -8.45 -6.35 -30.54
C ILE A 226 -9.31 -6.03 -29.31
N LYS A 227 -10.65 -6.12 -29.45
CA LYS A 227 -11.59 -5.92 -28.34
C LYS A 227 -11.36 -6.94 -27.21
N ASN A 228 -11.17 -8.21 -27.54
CA ASN A 228 -11.04 -9.31 -26.59
C ASN A 228 -9.68 -9.34 -25.88
N ASP A 229 -8.56 -9.02 -26.55
CA ASP A 229 -7.27 -8.85 -25.86
C ASP A 229 -7.31 -7.63 -24.92
N PHE A 230 -7.70 -6.45 -25.40
CA PHE A 230 -7.75 -5.26 -24.55
C PHE A 230 -8.73 -5.42 -23.38
N ALA A 231 -9.90 -6.05 -23.59
CA ALA A 231 -10.82 -6.44 -22.52
C ALA A 231 -10.12 -7.30 -21.45
N SER A 232 -9.36 -8.31 -21.87
CA SER A 232 -8.60 -9.20 -20.98
C SER A 232 -7.53 -8.43 -20.20
N GLN A 233 -6.80 -7.51 -20.83
CA GLN A 233 -5.83 -6.64 -20.15
C GLN A 233 -6.53 -5.68 -19.16
N LEU A 234 -7.68 -5.12 -19.54
CA LEU A 234 -8.47 -4.20 -18.72
C LEU A 234 -9.04 -4.88 -17.48
N HIS A 235 -9.60 -6.09 -17.59
CA HIS A 235 -10.02 -6.87 -16.42
C HIS A 235 -8.84 -7.20 -15.50
N ARG A 236 -7.68 -7.60 -16.06
CA ARG A 236 -6.47 -7.87 -15.26
C ARG A 236 -5.98 -6.63 -14.52
N PHE A 237 -5.99 -5.48 -15.19
CA PHE A 237 -5.64 -4.19 -14.60
C PHE A 237 -6.63 -3.77 -13.50
N LEU A 238 -7.94 -3.83 -13.77
CA LEU A 238 -8.99 -3.49 -12.79
C LEU A 238 -8.99 -4.43 -11.58
N ALA A 239 -8.67 -5.72 -11.77
CA ALA A 239 -8.47 -6.66 -10.67
C ALA A 239 -7.28 -6.24 -9.79
N THR A 240 -6.11 -5.99 -10.40
CA THR A 240 -4.90 -5.55 -9.69
C THR A 240 -5.12 -4.21 -8.96
N LEU A 241 -5.79 -3.26 -9.60
CA LEU A 241 -6.12 -1.95 -9.04
C LEU A 241 -7.13 -2.05 -7.89
N THR A 242 -8.09 -2.98 -7.97
CA THR A 242 -8.99 -3.31 -6.85
C THR A 242 -8.18 -3.91 -5.70
N ASP A 243 -7.34 -4.90 -5.97
CA ASP A 243 -6.48 -5.55 -4.98
C ASP A 243 -5.64 -4.52 -4.19
N ILE A 244 -4.95 -3.62 -4.88
CA ILE A 244 -4.14 -2.56 -4.24
C ILE A 244 -5.03 -1.61 -3.44
N ARG A 245 -6.14 -1.13 -4.03
CA ARG A 245 -7.02 -0.14 -3.42
C ARG A 245 -7.67 -0.61 -2.12
N TRP A 246 -8.04 -1.89 -2.01
CA TRP A 246 -8.67 -2.44 -0.81
C TRP A 246 -7.63 -2.96 0.21
N ARG A 247 -6.52 -3.55 -0.25
CA ARG A 247 -5.38 -3.94 0.61
C ARG A 247 -4.79 -2.75 1.39
N MET A 248 -4.75 -1.56 0.78
CA MET A 248 -4.38 -0.30 1.43
C MET A 248 -5.35 0.16 2.54
N GLU A 249 -6.53 -0.45 2.66
CA GLU A 249 -7.51 -0.22 3.74
C GLU A 249 -7.64 -1.43 4.68
N GLY A 250 -6.77 -2.44 4.56
CA GLY A 250 -6.79 -3.65 5.39
C GLY A 250 -7.95 -4.61 5.09
N VAL A 251 -8.60 -4.47 3.94
CA VAL A 251 -9.79 -5.25 3.55
C VAL A 251 -9.54 -5.94 2.21
N THR A 252 -10.03 -7.16 2.05
CA THR A 252 -10.04 -7.88 0.77
C THR A 252 -11.33 -7.59 0.03
N LYS A 253 -11.25 -7.33 -1.29
CA LYS A 253 -12.44 -7.26 -2.14
C LYS A 253 -12.19 -7.89 -3.49
N LEU A 254 -13.07 -8.79 -3.90
CA LEU A 254 -13.03 -9.40 -5.22
C LEU A 254 -13.39 -8.35 -6.28
N TYR A 255 -12.64 -8.30 -7.38
CA TYR A 255 -13.04 -7.57 -8.57
C TYR A 255 -14.09 -8.38 -9.33
N ILE A 256 -15.27 -7.79 -9.56
CA ILE A 256 -16.36 -8.45 -10.29
C ILE A 256 -16.47 -7.83 -11.69
N PRO A 257 -16.25 -8.61 -12.77
CA PRO A 257 -16.55 -8.17 -14.13
C PRO A 257 -18.01 -7.73 -14.27
N LYS A 258 -18.23 -6.60 -14.95
CA LYS A 258 -19.59 -6.17 -15.37
C LYS A 258 -20.01 -6.74 -16.72
N GLU A 259 -19.06 -7.32 -17.46
CA GLU A 259 -19.30 -7.88 -18.78
C GLU A 259 -20.17 -9.15 -18.68
N GLY A 260 -21.19 -9.27 -19.53
CA GLY A 260 -22.11 -10.41 -19.53
C GLY A 260 -23.19 -10.40 -18.45
N LEU A 261 -23.20 -9.45 -17.51
CA LEU A 261 -24.23 -9.37 -16.46
C LEU A 261 -25.62 -9.02 -17.02
N ASP A 262 -25.67 -8.16 -18.05
CA ASP A 262 -26.93 -7.74 -18.70
C ASP A 262 -27.48 -8.77 -19.71
N ILE A 263 -26.90 -9.97 -19.79
CA ILE A 263 -27.16 -10.99 -20.82
C ILE A 263 -27.59 -12.31 -20.13
N PRO A 264 -28.65 -13.01 -20.61
CA PRO A 264 -29.03 -14.33 -20.10
C PRO A 264 -27.87 -15.33 -20.14
N ALA A 265 -27.75 -16.16 -19.10
CA ALA A 265 -26.58 -17.01 -18.90
C ALA A 265 -26.38 -18.03 -20.04
N GLU A 266 -27.47 -18.53 -20.64
CA GLU A 266 -27.50 -19.44 -21.78
C GLU A 266 -27.06 -18.78 -23.10
N GLN A 267 -27.03 -17.45 -23.16
CA GLN A 267 -26.48 -16.69 -24.28
C GLN A 267 -25.02 -16.32 -24.01
N ALA A 268 -24.69 -15.81 -22.82
CA ALA A 268 -23.33 -15.50 -22.41
C ALA A 268 -22.40 -16.73 -22.44
N ALA A 269 -22.87 -17.91 -22.03
CA ALA A 269 -22.10 -19.16 -22.06
C ALA A 269 -21.80 -19.70 -23.47
N LYS A 270 -22.32 -19.09 -24.54
CA LYS A 270 -21.99 -19.43 -25.94
C LYS A 270 -20.83 -18.59 -26.48
N ASP A 271 -20.54 -17.45 -25.87
CA ASP A 271 -19.37 -16.63 -26.18
C ASP A 271 -18.14 -17.20 -25.46
N LYS A 272 -17.26 -17.84 -26.24
CA LYS A 272 -16.05 -18.48 -25.71
C LYS A 272 -15.03 -17.49 -25.16
N GLU A 273 -14.97 -16.28 -25.71
CA GLU A 273 -13.99 -15.28 -25.34
C GLU A 273 -14.43 -14.56 -24.05
N LEU A 274 -15.74 -14.28 -23.91
CA LEU A 274 -16.34 -13.87 -22.64
C LEU A 274 -16.13 -14.94 -21.55
N VAL A 275 -16.44 -16.21 -21.85
CA VAL A 275 -16.21 -17.33 -20.90
C VAL A 275 -14.74 -17.35 -20.45
N GLN A 276 -13.77 -17.22 -21.35
CA GLN A 276 -12.35 -17.19 -21.01
C GLN A 276 -11.97 -16.01 -20.09
N ARG A 277 -12.59 -14.83 -20.26
CA ARG A 277 -12.40 -13.67 -19.36
C ARG A 277 -13.04 -13.87 -17.98
N LEU A 278 -14.21 -14.50 -17.93
CA LEU A 278 -14.88 -14.87 -16.68
C LEU A 278 -14.10 -15.98 -15.93
N GLU A 279 -13.58 -17.00 -16.63
CA GLU A 279 -12.67 -18.00 -16.06
C GLU A 279 -11.40 -17.36 -15.49
N SER A 280 -10.78 -16.44 -16.24
CA SER A 280 -9.59 -15.69 -15.78
C SER A 280 -9.87 -14.91 -14.50
N SER A 281 -11.09 -14.37 -14.36
CA SER A 281 -11.55 -13.65 -13.17
C SER A 281 -11.81 -14.61 -12.01
N MET A 282 -12.43 -15.77 -12.25
CA MET A 282 -12.64 -16.82 -11.25
C MET A 282 -11.32 -17.42 -10.75
N VAL A 283 -10.32 -17.61 -11.60
CA VAL A 283 -8.96 -18.01 -11.19
C VAL A 283 -8.33 -16.96 -10.27
N HIS A 284 -8.56 -15.67 -10.52
CA HIS A 284 -8.12 -14.59 -9.65
C HIS A 284 -8.84 -14.62 -8.29
N TRP A 285 -10.16 -14.87 -8.25
CA TRP A 285 -10.90 -15.07 -7.00
C TRP A 285 -10.38 -16.28 -6.22
N CYS A 286 -10.13 -17.41 -6.90
CA CYS A 286 -9.54 -18.62 -6.31
C CYS A 286 -8.14 -18.38 -5.70
N ARG A 287 -7.38 -17.37 -6.17
CA ARG A 287 -6.16 -16.91 -5.52
C ARG A 287 -6.48 -16.10 -4.26
N GLN A 288 -7.31 -15.07 -4.37
CA GLN A 288 -7.68 -14.20 -3.25
C GLN A 288 -8.29 -15.01 -2.07
N LEU A 289 -9.19 -15.97 -2.34
CA LEU A 289 -9.79 -16.83 -1.32
C LEU A 289 -8.76 -17.73 -0.60
N LYS A 290 -7.68 -18.14 -1.27
CA LYS A 290 -6.58 -18.91 -0.66
C LYS A 290 -5.70 -18.00 0.21
N GLU A 291 -5.32 -16.83 -0.30
CA GLU A 291 -4.55 -15.82 0.46
C GLU A 291 -5.29 -15.45 1.74
N VAL A 292 -6.57 -15.09 1.64
CA VAL A 292 -7.46 -14.84 2.77
C VAL A 292 -7.58 -16.05 3.69
N SER A 293 -7.70 -17.27 3.18
CA SER A 293 -7.77 -18.45 4.06
C SER A 293 -6.47 -18.67 4.85
N SER A 294 -5.31 -18.45 4.21
CA SER A 294 -3.98 -18.68 4.79
C SER A 294 -3.58 -17.68 5.88
N SER A 295 -4.16 -16.48 5.92
CA SER A 295 -3.85 -15.48 6.94
C SER A 295 -4.40 -15.81 8.34
N GLN A 296 -5.08 -16.94 8.51
CA GLN A 296 -5.67 -17.37 9.77
C GLN A 296 -4.63 -17.72 10.85
N ASP A 297 -3.45 -18.19 10.46
CA ASP A 297 -2.41 -18.61 11.41
C ASP A 297 -1.55 -17.42 11.92
N ALA A 298 -1.74 -16.22 11.37
CA ALA A 298 -0.87 -15.07 11.59
C ALA A 298 -0.85 -14.54 13.04
N SER A 299 -1.97 -14.57 13.77
CA SER A 299 -2.01 -14.04 15.15
C SER A 299 -1.30 -14.96 16.16
N ILE A 300 -1.22 -16.25 15.87
CA ILE A 300 -0.50 -17.25 16.67
C ILE A 300 1.02 -17.01 16.58
N VAL A 301 1.49 -16.55 15.42
CA VAL A 301 2.92 -16.31 15.11
C VAL A 301 3.44 -14.99 15.69
N ASP A 302 2.59 -13.97 15.90
CA ASP A 302 3.03 -12.76 16.59
C ASP A 302 3.20 -13.02 18.09
N GLU A 303 4.46 -13.13 18.50
CA GLU A 303 4.85 -13.44 19.87
C GLU A 303 4.85 -12.21 20.80
N ASN A 304 4.73 -10.99 20.26
CA ASN A 304 4.95 -9.73 21.00
C ASN A 304 3.67 -8.89 21.25
N SER A 305 2.52 -9.27 20.67
CA SER A 305 1.24 -8.61 20.94
C SER A 305 0.75 -8.84 22.38
N GLY A 306 -0.08 -7.92 22.86
CA GLY A 306 -0.96 -8.10 24.01
C GLY A 306 -2.30 -8.75 23.63
N PRO A 307 -3.20 -8.94 24.60
CA PRO A 307 -4.50 -9.60 24.39
C PRO A 307 -5.52 -8.70 23.66
N LEU A 308 -5.35 -7.37 23.69
CA LEU A 308 -6.22 -6.44 22.98
C LEU A 308 -5.95 -6.47 21.46
N GLU A 309 -4.69 -6.64 21.06
CA GLU A 309 -4.31 -6.77 19.66
C GLU A 309 -4.77 -8.11 19.05
N GLU A 310 -4.83 -9.19 19.85
CA GLU A 310 -5.48 -10.46 19.44
C GLU A 310 -6.97 -10.23 19.17
N ILE A 311 -7.67 -9.50 20.06
CA ILE A 311 -9.09 -9.17 19.89
C ILE A 311 -9.32 -8.33 18.63
N GLU A 312 -8.53 -7.28 18.40
CA GLU A 312 -8.67 -6.43 17.21
C GLU A 312 -8.26 -7.17 15.93
N PHE A 313 -7.30 -8.10 15.99
CA PHE A 313 -7.03 -9.03 14.88
C PHE A 313 -8.26 -9.87 14.55
N TRP A 314 -8.86 -10.58 15.52
CA TRP A 314 -10.03 -11.42 15.25
C TRP A 314 -11.24 -10.61 14.80
N LYS A 315 -11.38 -9.36 15.26
CA LYS A 315 -12.41 -8.42 14.84
C LYS A 315 -12.25 -7.99 13.38
N ALA A 316 -11.06 -7.52 13.00
CA ALA A 316 -10.75 -7.18 11.60
C ALA A 316 -10.87 -8.40 10.68
N ARG A 317 -10.34 -9.55 11.12
CA ARG A 317 -10.38 -10.84 10.42
C ARG A 317 -11.80 -11.33 10.15
N THR A 318 -12.68 -11.27 11.16
CA THR A 318 -14.08 -11.68 11.04
C THR A 318 -14.85 -10.74 10.11
N GLN A 319 -14.60 -9.43 10.21
CA GLN A 319 -15.21 -8.45 9.30
C GLN A 319 -14.79 -8.68 7.84
N ASP A 320 -13.53 -9.01 7.56
CA ASP A 320 -13.05 -9.31 6.20
C ASP A 320 -13.71 -10.58 5.65
N LEU A 321 -13.71 -11.68 6.43
CA LEU A 321 -14.36 -12.93 6.07
C LEU A 321 -15.88 -12.76 5.81
N LEU A 322 -16.57 -11.98 6.65
CA LEU A 322 -17.99 -11.64 6.45
C LEU A 322 -18.20 -10.76 5.20
N ASN A 323 -17.31 -9.82 4.91
CA ASN A 323 -17.39 -8.96 3.72
C ASN A 323 -17.25 -9.78 2.43
N ILE A 324 -16.29 -10.71 2.39
CA ILE A 324 -16.06 -11.57 1.22
C ILE A 324 -17.20 -12.58 1.08
N SER A 325 -17.69 -13.19 2.17
CA SER A 325 -18.85 -14.09 2.11
C SER A 325 -20.05 -13.40 1.47
N ARG A 326 -20.45 -12.23 1.99
CA ARG A 326 -21.52 -11.40 1.42
C ARG A 326 -21.25 -10.95 -0.02
N GLN A 327 -20.00 -10.99 -0.49
CA GLN A 327 -19.64 -10.69 -1.88
C GLN A 327 -19.76 -11.91 -2.79
N LEU A 328 -19.43 -13.11 -2.30
CA LEU A 328 -19.66 -14.37 -3.02
C LEU A 328 -21.16 -14.64 -3.21
N ASP A 329 -21.97 -14.27 -2.22
CA ASP A 329 -23.43 -14.44 -2.23
C ASP A 329 -24.16 -13.43 -3.17
N GLN A 330 -23.45 -12.53 -3.87
CA GLN A 330 -24.06 -11.51 -4.75
C GLN A 330 -24.58 -12.07 -6.07
N ASP A 331 -25.72 -11.55 -6.54
CA ASP A 331 -26.36 -11.92 -7.81
C ASP A 331 -25.39 -11.88 -9.01
N SER A 332 -24.48 -10.91 -9.06
CA SER A 332 -23.46 -10.80 -10.12
C SER A 332 -22.42 -11.93 -10.08
N VAL A 333 -22.04 -12.41 -8.89
CA VAL A 333 -21.14 -13.56 -8.72
C VAL A 333 -21.89 -14.87 -8.98
N ASN A 334 -23.15 -14.97 -8.54
CA ASN A 334 -24.04 -16.09 -8.82
C ASN A 334 -24.29 -16.25 -10.33
N HIS A 335 -24.53 -15.15 -11.05
CA HIS A 335 -24.73 -15.14 -12.51
C HIS A 335 -23.46 -15.57 -13.27
N ILE A 336 -22.29 -15.03 -12.91
CA ILE A 336 -20.99 -15.46 -13.50
C ILE A 336 -20.73 -16.94 -13.22
N THR A 337 -21.05 -17.41 -12.00
CA THR A 337 -20.95 -18.81 -11.60
C THR A 337 -21.88 -19.69 -12.44
N HIS A 338 -23.10 -19.24 -12.74
CA HIS A 338 -24.06 -19.95 -13.58
C HIS A 338 -23.68 -19.97 -15.07
N ILE A 339 -23.15 -18.87 -15.62
CA ILE A 339 -22.55 -18.84 -16.97
C ILE A 339 -21.45 -19.89 -17.09
N LEU A 340 -20.53 -19.92 -16.13
CA LEU A 340 -19.41 -20.86 -16.11
C LEU A 340 -19.84 -22.32 -15.84
N GLN A 341 -20.99 -22.52 -15.18
CA GLN A 341 -21.63 -23.83 -15.02
C GLN A 341 -22.20 -24.35 -16.35
N ILE A 342 -22.92 -23.51 -17.10
CA ILE A 342 -23.46 -23.85 -18.44
C ILE A 342 -22.31 -24.11 -19.43
N ALA A 343 -21.26 -23.29 -19.38
CA ALA A 343 -20.04 -23.46 -20.18
C ALA A 343 -19.16 -24.65 -19.75
N LYS A 344 -19.47 -25.31 -18.62
CA LYS A 344 -18.74 -26.45 -18.04
C LYS A 344 -17.27 -26.14 -17.72
N SER A 345 -17.02 -24.97 -17.15
CA SER A 345 -15.69 -24.52 -16.72
C SER A 345 -15.00 -25.52 -15.77
N SER A 346 -13.72 -25.78 -16.02
CA SER A 346 -12.89 -26.64 -15.15
C SER A 346 -12.48 -25.98 -13.83
N TYR A 347 -12.59 -24.65 -13.72
CA TYR A 347 -12.22 -23.89 -12.53
C TYR A 347 -13.35 -23.81 -11.49
N LEU A 348 -14.61 -23.90 -11.94
CA LEU A 348 -15.80 -23.79 -11.10
C LEU A 348 -15.81 -24.73 -9.88
N PRO A 349 -15.46 -26.04 -9.96
CA PRO A 349 -15.43 -26.91 -8.79
C PRO A 349 -14.39 -26.49 -7.73
N GLN A 350 -13.27 -25.87 -8.14
CA GLN A 350 -12.29 -25.33 -7.19
C GLN A 350 -12.83 -24.06 -6.51
N PHE A 351 -13.51 -23.18 -7.25
CA PHE A 351 -14.13 -21.98 -6.70
C PHE A 351 -15.19 -22.30 -5.66
N LEU A 352 -16.15 -23.18 -5.98
CA LEU A 352 -17.23 -23.57 -5.06
C LEU A 352 -16.69 -24.17 -3.75
N LYS A 353 -15.67 -25.04 -3.84
CA LYS A 353 -15.00 -25.60 -2.66
C LYS A 353 -14.32 -24.53 -1.80
N LEU A 354 -13.70 -23.52 -2.40
CA LEU A 354 -13.08 -22.41 -1.67
C LEU A 354 -14.13 -21.49 -1.03
N ALA A 355 -15.29 -21.28 -1.67
CA ALA A 355 -16.41 -20.53 -1.12
C ALA A 355 -17.01 -21.23 0.11
N GLU A 356 -17.26 -22.55 0.04
CA GLU A 356 -17.72 -23.37 1.17
C GLU A 356 -16.72 -23.37 2.35
N GLN A 357 -15.42 -23.50 2.05
CA GLN A 357 -14.35 -23.39 3.04
C GLN A 357 -14.30 -21.99 3.67
N LEU A 358 -14.50 -20.92 2.88
CA LEU A 358 -14.58 -19.56 3.39
C LEU A 358 -15.77 -19.40 4.34
N GLN A 359 -17.00 -19.74 3.92
CA GLN A 359 -18.20 -19.68 4.76
C GLN A 359 -18.02 -20.46 6.08
N THR A 360 -17.35 -21.61 6.02
CA THR A 360 -17.01 -22.41 7.21
C THR A 360 -16.02 -21.69 8.13
N ASN A 361 -15.00 -21.04 7.58
CA ASN A 361 -14.01 -20.29 8.35
C ASN A 361 -14.59 -18.97 8.91
N THR A 362 -15.52 -18.32 8.20
CA THR A 362 -16.27 -17.16 8.68
C THR A 362 -17.03 -17.49 9.97
N LYS A 363 -17.77 -18.61 10.00
CA LYS A 363 -18.50 -19.07 11.20
C LYS A 363 -17.57 -19.34 12.39
N LYS A 364 -16.38 -19.91 12.14
CA LYS A 364 -15.36 -20.15 13.18
C LYS A 364 -14.77 -18.84 13.72
N ALA A 365 -14.48 -17.88 12.85
CA ALA A 365 -13.93 -16.58 13.24
C ALA A 365 -14.93 -15.78 14.08
N ASP A 366 -16.22 -15.80 13.71
CA ASP A 366 -17.32 -15.16 14.44
C ASP A 366 -17.53 -15.77 15.84
N ASN A 367 -17.47 -17.11 15.96
CA ASN A 367 -17.47 -17.80 17.24
C ASN A 367 -16.25 -17.44 18.11
N ASN A 368 -15.04 -17.51 17.54
CA ASN A 368 -13.80 -17.13 18.24
C ASN A 368 -13.84 -15.69 18.75
N LEU A 369 -14.29 -14.75 17.91
CA LEU A 369 -14.45 -13.35 18.27
C LEU A 369 -15.46 -13.19 19.40
N THR A 370 -16.61 -13.86 19.32
CA THR A 370 -17.64 -13.82 20.38
C THR A 370 -17.08 -14.25 21.75
N PHE A 371 -16.26 -15.29 21.79
CA PHE A 371 -15.58 -15.72 23.02
C PHE A 371 -14.49 -14.73 23.47
N LEU A 372 -13.63 -14.27 22.56
CA LEU A 372 -12.56 -13.31 22.86
C LEU A 372 -13.10 -11.95 23.34
N MET A 373 -14.29 -11.53 22.90
CA MET A 373 -14.92 -10.29 23.36
C MET A 373 -15.20 -10.28 24.86
N ALA A 374 -15.34 -11.44 25.52
CA ALA A 374 -15.47 -11.53 26.98
C ALA A 374 -14.22 -11.07 27.74
N LEU A 375 -13.03 -11.09 27.10
CA LEU A 375 -11.77 -10.60 27.68
C LEU A 375 -11.58 -9.10 27.47
N LYS A 376 -12.35 -8.46 26.58
CA LYS A 376 -12.07 -7.10 26.09
C LYS A 376 -11.98 -6.08 27.21
N ASP A 377 -13.03 -5.90 27.99
CA ASP A 377 -13.08 -4.86 29.02
C ASP A 377 -12.12 -5.17 30.20
N PRO A 378 -11.99 -6.43 30.69
CA PRO A 378 -10.94 -6.82 31.65
C PRO A 378 -9.50 -6.57 31.16
N CYS A 379 -9.25 -6.70 29.85
CA CYS A 379 -7.94 -6.38 29.28
C CYS A 379 -7.72 -4.87 29.09
N HIS A 380 -8.78 -4.05 28.96
CA HIS A 380 -8.66 -2.58 29.06
C HIS A 380 -8.37 -2.18 30.52
N GLU A 381 -9.08 -2.76 31.50
CA GLU A 381 -8.79 -2.56 32.94
C GLU A 381 -7.30 -2.84 33.25
N LEU A 382 -6.72 -3.90 32.66
CA LEU A 382 -5.30 -4.23 32.78
C LEU A 382 -4.39 -3.25 32.03
N ALA A 383 -4.75 -2.85 30.81
CA ALA A 383 -3.96 -1.93 29.98
C ALA A 383 -3.86 -0.51 30.58
N ASP A 384 -4.81 -0.09 31.42
CA ASP A 384 -4.75 1.17 32.17
C ASP A 384 -4.11 1.03 33.57
N ALA A 385 -4.14 -0.16 34.17
CA ALA A 385 -3.69 -0.41 35.55
C ALA A 385 -2.19 -0.12 35.79
N LYS A 386 -1.85 0.24 37.04
CA LYS A 386 -0.46 0.33 37.54
C LYS A 386 0.05 -1.04 38.02
N PRO A 387 1.38 -1.24 38.17
CA PRO A 387 1.95 -2.53 38.60
C PRO A 387 1.32 -3.12 39.87
N HIS A 388 1.17 -2.35 40.96
CA HIS A 388 0.50 -2.84 42.18
C HIS A 388 -1.02 -3.11 42.02
N GLU A 389 -1.62 -2.72 40.90
CA GLU A 389 -3.06 -2.90 40.61
C GLU A 389 -3.34 -4.06 39.65
N MET A 390 -2.33 -4.57 38.93
CA MET A 390 -2.51 -5.69 37.99
C MET A 390 -2.83 -7.03 38.68
N PRO A 391 -2.19 -7.43 39.81
CA PRO A 391 -2.42 -8.75 40.41
C PRO A 391 -3.86 -9.00 40.88
N ARG A 392 -4.61 -7.96 41.25
CA ARG A 392 -6.05 -8.08 41.58
C ARG A 392 -6.95 -8.28 40.35
N LEU A 393 -6.47 -7.96 39.14
CA LEU A 393 -7.21 -8.10 37.89
C LEU A 393 -6.93 -9.43 37.18
N LEU A 394 -5.68 -9.91 37.24
CA LEU A 394 -5.24 -11.12 36.53
C LEU A 394 -6.11 -12.37 36.81
N PRO A 395 -6.56 -12.67 38.04
CA PRO A 395 -7.43 -13.84 38.31
C PRO A 395 -8.78 -13.81 37.57
N LYS A 396 -9.35 -12.62 37.35
CA LYS A 396 -10.59 -12.43 36.57
C LYS A 396 -10.34 -12.78 35.09
N ILE A 397 -9.22 -12.33 34.54
CA ILE A 397 -8.80 -12.62 33.15
C ILE A 397 -8.50 -14.12 32.99
N VAL A 398 -7.73 -14.71 33.90
CA VAL A 398 -7.41 -16.16 33.93
C VAL A 398 -8.68 -17.02 33.99
N SER A 399 -9.65 -16.63 34.82
CA SER A 399 -10.95 -17.32 34.90
C SER A 399 -11.70 -17.27 33.57
N LEU A 400 -11.74 -16.11 32.91
CA LEU A 400 -12.36 -15.96 31.58
C LEU A 400 -11.62 -16.75 30.50
N ILE A 401 -10.28 -16.84 30.55
CA ILE A 401 -9.49 -17.70 29.65
C ILE A 401 -9.87 -19.18 29.85
N ARG A 402 -10.00 -19.65 31.11
CA ARG A 402 -10.51 -20.99 31.42
C ARG A 402 -11.96 -21.21 30.92
N VAL A 403 -12.83 -20.20 31.00
CA VAL A 403 -14.19 -20.27 30.45
C VAL A 403 -14.18 -20.41 28.92
N ILE A 404 -13.36 -19.63 28.21
CA ILE A 404 -13.20 -19.72 26.75
C ILE A 404 -12.67 -21.10 26.36
N TRP A 405 -11.68 -21.62 27.08
CA TRP A 405 -11.12 -22.95 26.87
C TRP A 405 -12.17 -24.07 26.94
N VAL A 406 -13.03 -24.03 27.95
CA VAL A 406 -14.05 -25.07 28.20
C VAL A 406 -15.25 -24.97 27.24
N ASN A 407 -15.62 -23.76 26.81
CA ASN A 407 -16.88 -23.52 26.11
C ASN A 407 -16.75 -23.18 24.62
N SER A 408 -15.56 -22.81 24.11
CA SER A 408 -15.38 -22.53 22.69
C SER A 408 -15.29 -23.82 21.87
N GLU A 409 -15.97 -23.85 20.73
CA GLU A 409 -15.92 -24.96 19.76
C GLU A 409 -14.61 -24.97 18.95
N PHE A 410 -13.96 -23.82 18.79
CA PHE A 410 -12.85 -23.64 17.83
C PHE A 410 -11.61 -22.92 18.40
N TYR A 411 -11.70 -22.30 19.58
CA TYR A 411 -10.59 -21.59 20.26
C TYR A 411 -10.02 -22.37 21.46
N ASN A 412 -10.12 -23.70 21.43
CA ASN A 412 -9.84 -24.63 22.52
C ASN A 412 -8.61 -25.55 22.26
N LYS A 413 -7.56 -25.04 21.60
CA LYS A 413 -6.33 -25.79 21.28
C LYS A 413 -5.16 -25.40 22.19
N PRO A 414 -4.31 -26.33 22.67
CA PRO A 414 -3.24 -26.02 23.63
C PRO A 414 -2.31 -24.88 23.18
N ASP A 415 -2.00 -24.80 21.89
CA ASP A 415 -1.15 -23.76 21.32
C ASP A 415 -1.80 -22.36 21.40
N ILE A 416 -3.12 -22.30 21.22
CA ILE A 416 -3.91 -21.06 21.33
C ILE A 416 -3.97 -20.60 22.79
N LEU A 417 -4.21 -21.52 23.73
CA LEU A 417 -4.21 -21.23 25.17
C LEU A 417 -2.85 -20.70 25.63
N THR A 418 -1.76 -21.36 25.19
CA THR A 418 -0.38 -20.96 25.46
C THR A 418 -0.08 -19.59 24.85
N GLY A 419 -0.51 -19.34 23.61
CA GLY A 419 -0.38 -18.05 22.94
C GLY A 419 -1.11 -16.92 23.67
N LEU A 420 -2.31 -17.18 24.20
CA LEU A 420 -3.10 -16.19 24.93
C LEU A 420 -2.48 -15.85 26.31
N PHE A 421 -1.95 -16.84 27.04
CA PHE A 421 -1.19 -16.58 28.27
C PHE A 421 0.15 -15.88 28.03
N ARG A 422 0.81 -16.14 26.88
CA ARG A 422 1.98 -15.36 26.44
C ARG A 422 1.59 -13.90 26.19
N LYS A 423 0.52 -13.63 25.43
CA LYS A 423 0.04 -12.27 25.15
C LYS A 423 -0.39 -11.54 26.44
N LEU A 424 -1.00 -12.23 27.40
CA LEU A 424 -1.28 -11.67 28.74
C LEU A 424 0.02 -11.32 29.50
N SER A 425 1.02 -12.18 29.45
CA SER A 425 2.34 -11.92 30.05
C SER A 425 3.06 -10.74 29.39
N ASN A 426 2.94 -10.59 28.07
CA ASN A 426 3.48 -9.45 27.32
C ASN A 426 2.87 -8.14 27.81
N GLU A 427 1.56 -8.09 28.10
CA GLU A 427 0.93 -6.90 28.65
C GLU A 427 1.43 -6.59 30.07
N VAL A 428 1.56 -7.59 30.95
CA VAL A 428 2.16 -7.38 32.29
C VAL A 428 3.58 -6.82 32.18
N ILE A 429 4.41 -7.37 31.29
CA ILE A 429 5.77 -6.87 31.01
C ILE A 429 5.74 -5.45 30.45
N ARG A 430 4.82 -5.14 29.52
CA ARG A 430 4.63 -3.82 28.90
C ARG A 430 4.24 -2.77 29.94
N ARG A 431 3.27 -3.06 30.81
CA ARG A 431 2.84 -2.19 31.91
C ARG A 431 3.95 -1.97 32.95
N CYS A 432 4.64 -3.02 33.37
CA CYS A 432 5.80 -2.90 34.27
C CYS A 432 6.95 -2.10 33.65
N THR A 433 7.19 -2.23 32.34
CA THR A 433 8.23 -1.46 31.62
C THR A 433 7.84 0.01 31.48
N ALA A 434 6.59 0.30 31.13
CA ALA A 434 6.07 1.66 30.98
C ALA A 434 6.02 2.45 32.31
N ALA A 435 6.01 1.76 33.45
CA ALA A 435 6.11 2.37 34.77
C ALA A 435 7.55 2.78 35.17
N ILE A 436 8.58 2.22 34.52
CA ILE A 436 9.99 2.46 34.87
C ILE A 436 10.50 3.70 34.15
N ASP A 437 10.63 4.78 34.90
CA ASP A 437 11.11 6.09 34.44
C ASP A 437 12.62 6.21 34.66
N LEU A 438 13.38 6.16 33.56
CA LEU A 438 14.85 6.24 33.60
C LEU A 438 15.35 7.65 33.94
N ASP A 439 14.68 8.70 33.48
CA ASP A 439 15.10 10.08 33.72
C ASP A 439 14.97 10.41 35.21
N LYS A 440 13.86 10.00 35.86
CA LYS A 440 13.72 10.07 37.33
C LYS A 440 14.80 9.28 38.09
N ILE A 441 15.29 8.16 37.55
CA ILE A 441 16.39 7.40 38.16
C ILE A 441 17.69 8.21 38.09
N PHE A 442 18.01 8.83 36.95
CA PHE A 442 19.24 9.61 36.77
C PHE A 442 19.20 10.98 37.46
N ASP A 443 18.03 11.63 37.55
CA ASP A 443 17.80 12.87 38.32
C ASP A 443 17.83 12.66 39.85
N GLY A 444 17.97 11.41 40.32
CA GLY A 444 18.18 11.11 41.74
C GLY A 444 16.92 10.88 42.57
N TYR A 445 15.76 10.63 41.95
CA TYR A 445 14.49 10.30 42.65
C TYR A 445 14.46 8.85 43.18
N ILE A 446 15.55 8.43 43.83
CA ILE A 446 15.88 7.03 44.20
C ILE A 446 14.73 6.35 44.94
N VAL A 447 14.13 6.99 45.95
CA VAL A 447 13.11 6.37 46.81
C VAL A 447 11.83 6.02 46.03
N SER A 448 11.35 6.93 45.18
CA SER A 448 10.18 6.67 44.32
C SER A 448 10.49 5.63 43.25
N SER A 449 11.65 5.69 42.60
CA SER A 449 11.99 4.73 41.56
C SER A 449 12.25 3.32 42.13
N GLN A 450 12.86 3.22 43.31
CA GLN A 450 12.98 1.95 44.04
C GLN A 450 11.61 1.37 44.42
N LYS A 451 10.67 2.22 44.86
CA LYS A 451 9.29 1.78 45.12
C LYS A 451 8.64 1.23 43.85
N THR A 452 8.69 1.94 42.73
CA THR A 452 8.11 1.46 41.46
C THR A 452 8.75 0.17 40.97
N LEU A 453 10.08 0.03 41.08
CA LEU A 453 10.78 -1.21 40.73
C LEU A 453 10.34 -2.39 41.61
N ASN A 454 10.14 -2.17 42.91
CA ASN A 454 9.61 -3.19 43.80
C ASN A 454 8.15 -3.58 43.44
N GLU A 455 7.28 -2.61 43.14
CA GLU A 455 5.91 -2.89 42.67
C GLU A 455 5.89 -3.70 41.35
N CYS A 456 6.83 -3.43 40.44
CA CYS A 456 6.98 -4.22 39.21
C CYS A 456 7.48 -5.66 39.49
N ILE A 457 8.44 -5.82 40.40
CA ILE A 457 8.96 -7.15 40.80
C ILE A 457 7.86 -7.97 41.48
N GLU A 458 7.15 -7.38 42.44
CA GLU A 458 6.06 -8.02 43.17
C GLU A 458 4.92 -8.41 42.22
N CYS A 459 4.55 -7.54 41.28
CA CYS A 459 3.55 -7.87 40.26
C CYS A 459 3.97 -9.07 39.39
N CYS A 460 5.22 -9.12 38.95
CA CYS A 460 5.72 -10.25 38.15
C CYS A 460 5.76 -11.57 38.95
N GLN A 461 6.08 -11.51 40.25
CA GLN A 461 6.04 -12.66 41.16
C GLN A 461 4.60 -13.13 41.38
N GLN A 462 3.67 -12.24 41.72
CA GLN A 462 2.25 -12.58 41.86
C GLN A 462 1.64 -13.11 40.55
N TRP A 463 2.04 -12.58 39.38
CA TRP A 463 1.63 -13.16 38.09
C TRP A 463 2.15 -14.60 37.91
N GLN A 464 3.42 -14.87 38.24
CA GLN A 464 3.97 -16.22 38.18
C GLN A 464 3.25 -17.19 39.13
N GLU A 465 2.92 -16.75 40.35
CA GLU A 465 2.11 -17.54 41.29
C GLU A 465 0.69 -17.79 40.77
N ILE A 466 0.01 -16.77 40.25
CA ILE A 466 -1.32 -16.92 39.64
C ILE A 466 -1.27 -17.92 38.47
N TYR A 467 -0.27 -17.82 37.59
CA TYR A 467 -0.07 -18.72 36.45
C TYR A 467 0.21 -20.16 36.88
N ASN A 468 1.01 -20.38 37.93
CA ASN A 468 1.28 -21.71 38.48
C ASN A 468 0.07 -22.38 39.16
N ASN A 469 -1.03 -21.63 39.37
CA ASN A 469 -2.31 -22.12 39.89
C ASN A 469 -3.40 -22.25 38.79
N VAL A 470 -3.01 -22.23 37.50
CA VAL A 470 -3.87 -22.42 36.31
C VAL A 470 -4.07 -23.89 35.96
#